data_AF-A0A962B2A4-F1
#
_entry.id   AF-A0A962B2A4-F1
#
_cell.length_a   1.000
_cell.length_b   1.000
_cell.length_c   1.000
_cell.angle_alpha   90.00
_cell.angle_beta   90.00
_cell.angle_gamma   90.00
#
_symmetry.space_group_name_H-M   'P 1'
#
loop_
_entity.id
_entity.type
_entity.pdbx_description
1 polymer ?
#
loop_
_entity_poly.entity_id
_entity_poly.type
_entity_poly.pdbx_seq_one_letter_code
_entity_poly.pdbx_strand_id
1 'polypeptide(L)'
;GQNVRLASQLTGWDIDILTEEEESVRRQKEFSERSQLLMEALDVDEVIAQLLATEGFTSVEEVAYVEVDEIAGIEGFGEEMATELQTRAREFLERKEAELDQKRRDLGVSDELSKVPGISKAMLVTLGEQ
;
A
#
# COMPACT_ATOMS: atom_id res chain seq x y z
N GLY A 1 2.33 -17.95 30.12
CA GLY A 1 3.62 -17.24 29.98
C GLY A 1 4.89 -18.07 30.20
N GLN A 2 4.86 -19.41 30.18
CA GLN A 2 6.08 -20.26 30.25
C GLN A 2 6.33 -21.05 28.96
N ASN A 3 5.29 -21.59 28.32
CA ASN A 3 5.42 -22.39 27.09
C ASN A 3 5.77 -21.56 25.84
N VAL A 4 5.33 -20.30 25.79
CA VAL A 4 5.57 -19.37 24.67
C VAL A 4 7.04 -18.96 24.57
N ARG A 5 7.67 -18.74 25.74
CA ARG A 5 9.08 -18.35 25.83
C ARG A 5 10.02 -19.47 25.41
N LEU A 6 9.66 -20.73 25.73
CA LEU A 6 10.43 -21.90 25.29
C LEU A 6 10.27 -22.16 23.78
N ALA A 7 9.09 -21.93 23.21
CA ALA A 7 8.84 -22.13 21.78
C ALA A 7 9.63 -21.14 20.91
N SER A 8 9.64 -19.85 21.28
CA SER A 8 10.38 -18.80 20.55
C SER A 8 11.90 -19.02 20.58
N GLN A 9 12.45 -19.53 21.71
CA GLN A 9 13.88 -19.88 21.82
C GLN A 9 14.30 -21.11 20.98
N LEU A 10 13.39 -22.03 20.68
CA LEU A 10 13.68 -23.24 19.93
C LEU A 10 13.49 -23.09 18.42
N THR A 11 12.67 -22.13 17.97
CA THR A 11 12.41 -21.88 16.55
C THR A 11 13.14 -20.65 16.00
N GLY A 12 13.49 -19.68 16.86
CA GLY A 12 14.11 -18.42 16.43
C GLY A 12 13.11 -17.42 15.82
N TRP A 13 11.82 -17.65 15.96
CA TRP A 13 10.75 -16.75 15.51
C TRP A 13 10.09 -16.12 16.74
N ASP A 14 9.94 -14.79 16.72
CA ASP A 14 9.14 -14.06 17.72
C ASP A 14 7.67 -14.38 17.47
N ILE A 15 7.02 -15.03 18.45
CA ILE A 15 5.60 -15.38 18.37
C ILE A 15 4.82 -14.34 19.18
N ASP A 16 4.23 -13.37 18.48
CA ASP A 16 3.28 -12.42 19.06
C ASP A 16 1.93 -13.12 19.28
N ILE A 17 1.58 -13.35 20.54
CA ILE A 17 0.27 -13.90 20.92
C ILE A 17 -0.68 -12.73 21.16
N LEU A 18 -1.46 -12.41 20.13
CA LEU A 18 -2.59 -11.50 20.25
C LEU A 18 -3.81 -12.26 20.77
N THR A 19 -4.61 -11.59 21.58
CA THR A 19 -5.95 -12.08 21.91
C THR A 19 -6.88 -11.96 20.70
N GLU A 20 -7.96 -12.74 20.66
CA GLU A 20 -8.95 -12.70 19.57
C GLU A 20 -9.55 -11.30 19.40
N GLU A 21 -9.73 -10.56 20.50
CA GLU A 21 -10.23 -9.19 20.51
C GLU A 21 -9.22 -8.21 19.87
N GLU A 22 -7.94 -8.29 20.23
CA GLU A 22 -6.88 -7.47 19.63
C GLU A 22 -6.69 -7.74 18.14
N GLU A 23 -6.80 -9.01 17.74
CA GLU A 23 -6.67 -9.41 16.34
C GLU A 23 -7.85 -8.91 15.49
N SER A 24 -9.07 -8.95 16.05
CA SER A 24 -10.26 -8.37 15.43
C SER A 24 -10.15 -6.85 15.27
N VAL A 25 -9.72 -6.13 16.31
CA VAL A 25 -9.53 -4.67 16.26
C VAL A 25 -8.47 -4.30 15.23
N ARG A 26 -7.35 -5.03 15.18
CA ARG A 26 -6.30 -4.83 14.17
C ARG A 26 -6.86 -4.98 12.76
N ARG A 27 -7.58 -6.07 12.48
CA ARG A 27 -8.17 -6.31 11.15
C ARG A 27 -9.13 -5.21 10.73
N GLN A 28 -9.98 -4.73 11.64
CA GLN A 28 -10.92 -3.65 11.34
C GLN A 28 -10.20 -2.33 11.05
N LYS A 29 -9.15 -2.03 11.81
CA LYS A 29 -8.32 -0.85 11.59
C LYS A 29 -7.61 -0.91 10.24
N GLU A 30 -6.95 -2.03 9.93
CA GLU A 30 -6.28 -2.23 8.64
C GLU A 30 -7.26 -2.10 7.46
N PHE A 31 -8.46 -2.66 7.60
CA PHE A 31 -9.50 -2.53 6.57
C PHE A 31 -9.92 -1.08 6.35
N SER A 32 -10.15 -0.32 7.43
CA SER A 32 -10.49 1.10 7.33
C SER A 32 -9.35 1.93 6.74
N GLU A 33 -8.11 1.67 7.13
CA GLU A 33 -6.93 2.38 6.61
C GLU A 33 -6.73 2.11 5.12
N ARG A 34 -6.87 0.85 4.68
CA ARG A 34 -6.78 0.47 3.26
C ARG A 34 -7.89 1.09 2.44
N SER A 35 -9.13 1.01 2.93
CA SER A 35 -10.28 1.61 2.25
C SER A 35 -10.09 3.13 2.10
N GLN A 36 -9.66 3.81 3.16
CA GLN A 36 -9.40 5.25 3.09
C GLN A 36 -8.26 5.59 2.12
N LEU A 37 -7.17 4.82 2.13
CA LEU A 37 -6.04 5.02 1.22
C LEU A 37 -6.47 4.87 -0.25
N LEU A 38 -7.25 3.84 -0.58
CA LEU A 38 -7.75 3.61 -1.94
C LEU A 38 -8.75 4.69 -2.35
N MET A 39 -9.62 5.12 -1.44
CA MET A 39 -10.58 6.20 -1.66
C MET A 39 -9.87 7.51 -2.04
N GLU A 40 -8.88 7.93 -1.24
CA GLU A 40 -8.13 9.16 -1.45
C GLU A 40 -7.22 9.09 -2.69
N ALA A 41 -6.59 7.94 -2.94
CA ALA A 41 -5.65 7.80 -4.05
C ALA A 41 -6.33 7.69 -5.42
N LEU A 42 -7.47 6.99 -5.50
CA LEU A 42 -8.20 6.74 -6.75
C LEU A 42 -9.32 7.77 -7.00
N ASP A 43 -9.58 8.65 -6.04
CA ASP A 43 -10.67 9.64 -6.07
C ASP A 43 -12.04 8.96 -6.35
N VAL A 44 -12.35 7.97 -5.52
CA VAL A 44 -13.57 7.15 -5.63
C VAL A 44 -14.44 7.29 -4.39
N ASP A 45 -15.70 6.89 -4.50
CA ASP A 45 -16.60 6.85 -3.35
C ASP A 45 -16.22 5.74 -2.35
N GLU A 46 -16.63 5.91 -1.09
CA GLU A 46 -16.38 4.97 0.00
C GLU A 46 -16.79 3.53 -0.33
N VAL A 47 -17.92 3.34 -1.02
CA VAL A 47 -18.43 2.01 -1.40
C VAL A 47 -17.47 1.30 -2.36
N ILE A 48 -16.91 2.02 -3.34
CA ILE A 48 -15.96 1.47 -4.32
C ILE A 48 -14.67 1.08 -3.60
N ALA A 49 -14.19 1.93 -2.70
CA ALA A 49 -12.97 1.66 -1.95
C ALA A 49 -13.11 0.47 -0.99
N GLN A 50 -14.26 0.33 -0.32
CA GLN A 50 -14.55 -0.82 0.55
C GLN A 50 -14.65 -2.13 -0.25
N LEU A 51 -15.24 -2.09 -1.46
CA LEU A 51 -15.29 -3.26 -2.34
C LEU A 51 -13.89 -3.71 -2.74
N LEU A 52 -13.03 -2.78 -3.18
CA LEU A 52 -11.62 -3.09 -3.48
C LEU A 52 -10.88 -3.66 -2.25
N ALA A 53 -11.07 -3.06 -1.07
CA ALA A 53 -10.46 -3.58 0.16
C ALA A 53 -10.98 -4.98 0.55
N THR A 54 -12.22 -5.30 0.21
CA THR A 54 -12.85 -6.61 0.47
C THR A 54 -12.29 -7.69 -0.45
N GLU A 55 -12.04 -7.34 -1.71
CA GLU A 55 -11.37 -8.21 -2.69
C GLU A 55 -9.89 -8.44 -2.37
N GLY A 56 -9.34 -7.66 -1.43
CA GLY A 56 -8.00 -7.85 -0.89
C GLY A 56 -6.96 -6.90 -1.45
N PHE A 57 -7.37 -5.87 -2.21
CA PHE A 57 -6.44 -4.82 -2.61
C PHE A 57 -5.94 -4.05 -1.39
N THR A 58 -4.63 -4.04 -1.19
CA THR A 58 -3.98 -3.41 -0.05
C THR A 58 -3.24 -2.12 -0.41
N SER A 59 -2.95 -1.92 -1.70
CA SER A 59 -2.17 -0.80 -2.21
C SER A 59 -2.68 -0.29 -3.56
N VAL A 60 -2.32 0.95 -3.89
CA VAL A 60 -2.65 1.57 -5.19
C VAL A 60 -1.87 0.89 -6.31
N GLU A 61 -0.66 0.43 -6.00
CA GLU A 61 0.21 -0.31 -6.89
C GLU A 61 -0.43 -1.61 -7.37
N GLU A 62 -1.07 -2.37 -6.48
CA GLU A 62 -1.81 -3.58 -6.86
C GLU A 62 -2.93 -3.23 -7.85
N VAL A 63 -3.72 -2.19 -7.58
CA VAL A 63 -4.80 -1.75 -8.48
C VAL A 63 -4.25 -1.29 -9.84
N ALA A 64 -3.09 -0.64 -9.89
CA ALA A 64 -2.51 -0.12 -11.13
C ALA A 64 -1.97 -1.22 -12.09
N TYR A 65 -1.53 -2.35 -11.53
CA TYR A 65 -0.76 -3.38 -12.26
C TYR A 65 -1.43 -4.75 -12.32
N VAL A 66 -2.54 -4.97 -11.61
CA VAL A 66 -3.35 -6.17 -11.73
C VAL A 66 -3.99 -6.30 -13.12
N GLU A 67 -4.51 -7.48 -13.46
CA GLU A 67 -5.31 -7.64 -14.68
C GLU A 67 -6.65 -6.89 -14.55
N VAL A 68 -7.07 -6.25 -15.63
CA VAL A 68 -8.35 -5.50 -15.66
C VAL A 68 -9.53 -6.41 -15.32
N ASP A 69 -9.46 -7.68 -15.71
CA ASP A 69 -10.50 -8.67 -15.47
C ASP A 69 -10.70 -8.99 -13.98
N GLU A 70 -9.65 -8.90 -13.14
CA GLU A 70 -9.78 -9.10 -11.69
C GLU A 70 -10.58 -7.96 -11.05
N ILE A 71 -10.39 -6.73 -11.53
CA ILE A 71 -11.17 -5.57 -11.07
C ILE A 71 -12.58 -5.59 -11.68
N ALA A 72 -12.71 -5.98 -12.95
CA ALA A 72 -14.01 -6.06 -13.63
C ALA A 72 -14.90 -7.20 -13.11
N GLY A 73 -14.30 -8.23 -12.50
CA GLY A 73 -15.00 -9.34 -11.87
C GLY A 73 -15.70 -8.99 -10.54
N ILE A 74 -15.40 -7.83 -9.96
CA ILE A 74 -16.01 -7.35 -8.73
C ILE A 74 -17.48 -7.01 -8.98
N GLU A 75 -18.38 -7.44 -8.10
CA GLU A 75 -19.81 -7.17 -8.26
C GLU A 75 -20.09 -5.66 -8.30
N GLY A 76 -20.75 -5.19 -9.37
CA GLY A 76 -21.04 -3.78 -9.58
C GLY A 76 -19.95 -3.01 -10.32
N PHE A 77 -18.80 -3.66 -10.59
CA PHE A 77 -17.77 -3.13 -11.47
C PHE A 77 -18.00 -3.67 -12.89
N GLY A 78 -17.44 -2.99 -13.87
CA GLY A 78 -17.41 -3.45 -15.26
C GLY A 78 -16.07 -3.09 -15.89
N GLU A 79 -15.80 -3.58 -17.09
CA GLU A 79 -14.51 -3.37 -17.79
C GLU A 79 -14.13 -1.89 -17.94
N GLU A 80 -15.12 -1.02 -18.19
CA GLU A 80 -14.91 0.42 -18.33
C GLU A 80 -14.45 1.05 -17.01
N MET A 81 -15.16 0.77 -15.92
CA MET A 81 -14.81 1.27 -14.58
C MET A 81 -13.47 0.67 -14.12
N ALA A 82 -13.22 -0.61 -14.38
CA ALA A 82 -11.96 -1.24 -14.05
C ALA A 82 -10.77 -0.55 -14.75
N THR A 83 -10.90 -0.30 -16.05
CA THR A 83 -9.88 0.41 -16.83
C THR A 83 -9.67 1.84 -16.34
N GLU A 84 -10.75 2.54 -15.98
CA GLU A 84 -10.68 3.89 -15.41
C GLU A 84 -9.94 3.88 -14.07
N LEU A 85 -10.27 2.96 -13.17
CA LEU A 85 -9.60 2.81 -11.87
C LEU A 85 -8.11 2.54 -12.04
N GLN A 86 -7.72 1.65 -12.96
CA GLN A 86 -6.31 1.41 -13.26
C GLN A 86 -5.60 2.67 -13.77
N THR A 87 -6.27 3.44 -14.62
CA THR A 87 -5.72 4.67 -15.17
C THR A 87 -5.47 5.68 -14.06
N ARG A 88 -6.46 5.90 -13.19
CA ARG A 88 -6.33 6.80 -12.03
C ARG A 88 -5.26 6.33 -11.05
N ALA A 89 -5.15 5.02 -10.82
CA ALA A 89 -4.11 4.43 -10.00
C ALA A 89 -2.71 4.75 -10.54
N ARG A 90 -2.49 4.55 -11.85
CA ARG A 90 -1.22 4.88 -12.51
C ARG A 90 -0.90 6.37 -12.43
N GLU A 91 -1.87 7.24 -12.71
CA GLU A 91 -1.72 8.69 -12.60
C GLU A 91 -1.38 9.13 -11.17
N PHE A 92 -1.98 8.50 -10.15
CA PHE A 92 -1.62 8.75 -8.76
C PHE A 92 -0.17 8.36 -8.47
N LEU A 93 0.27 7.19 -8.93
CA LEU A 93 1.66 6.74 -8.75
C LEU A 93 2.66 7.65 -9.45
N GLU A 94 2.37 8.07 -10.68
CA GLU A 94 3.20 9.01 -11.43
C GLU A 94 3.31 10.37 -10.73
N ARG A 95 2.19 10.91 -10.23
CA ARG A 95 2.19 12.15 -9.45
C ARG A 95 3.01 12.01 -8.18
N LYS A 96 2.81 10.93 -7.43
CA LYS A 96 3.56 10.63 -6.20
C LYS A 96 5.06 10.48 -6.47
N GLU A 97 5.43 9.84 -7.57
CA GLU A 97 6.82 9.70 -7.99
C GLU A 97 7.44 11.06 -8.36
N ALA A 98 6.71 11.89 -9.11
CA ALA A 98 7.15 13.24 -9.45
C ALA A 98 7.31 14.14 -8.21
N GLU A 99 6.41 14.04 -7.23
CA GLU A 99 6.53 14.75 -5.95
C GLU A 99 7.76 14.30 -5.16
N LEU A 100 8.01 13.00 -5.10
CA LEU A 100 9.20 12.46 -4.44
C LEU A 100 10.49 12.92 -5.14
N ASP A 101 10.51 12.94 -6.46
CA ASP A 101 11.64 13.46 -7.23
C ASP A 101 11.84 14.97 -7.02
N GLN A 102 10.76 15.75 -6.94
CA GLN A 102 10.87 17.18 -6.66
C GLN A 102 11.41 17.42 -5.25
N LYS A 103 10.87 16.73 -4.23
CA LYS A 103 11.39 16.78 -2.86
C LYS A 103 12.86 16.39 -2.79
N ARG A 104 13.27 15.35 -3.52
CA ARG A 104 14.69 14.95 -3.62
C ARG A 104 15.57 16.10 -4.14
N ARG A 105 15.12 16.76 -5.21
CA ARG A 105 15.84 17.91 -5.81
C ARG A 105 15.88 19.10 -4.87
N ASP A 106 14.78 19.41 -4.20
CA ASP A 106 14.68 20.51 -3.23
C ASP A 106 15.61 20.30 -2.03
N LEU A 107 15.77 19.04 -1.60
CA LEU A 107 16.71 18.64 -0.54
C LEU A 107 18.17 18.54 -1.00
N GLY A 108 18.47 18.83 -2.28
CA GLY A 108 19.84 18.84 -2.81
C GLY A 108 20.49 17.47 -2.92
N VAL A 109 19.70 16.38 -2.89
CA VAL A 109 20.22 15.02 -3.00
C VAL A 109 20.65 14.75 -4.44
N SER A 110 21.94 14.46 -4.62
CA SER A 110 22.58 14.27 -5.93
C SER A 110 21.89 13.19 -6.78
N ASP A 111 21.73 13.49 -8.08
CA ASP A 111 21.19 12.57 -9.10
C ASP A 111 21.99 11.27 -9.26
N GLU A 112 23.21 11.23 -8.73
CA GLU A 112 24.03 10.01 -8.71
C GLU A 112 23.50 8.98 -7.72
N LEU A 113 22.87 9.43 -6.62
CA LEU A 113 22.31 8.54 -5.60
C LEU A 113 21.01 7.87 -6.07
N SER A 114 20.27 8.50 -7.00
CA SER A 114 19.10 7.87 -7.64
C SER A 114 19.45 6.78 -8.65
N LYS A 115 20.73 6.67 -9.04
CA LYS A 115 21.21 5.64 -9.95
C LYS A 115 21.80 4.43 -9.22
N VAL A 116 21.84 4.48 -7.88
CA VAL A 116 22.33 3.37 -7.07
C VAL A 116 21.26 2.27 -7.07
N PRO A 117 21.60 1.04 -7.53
CA PRO A 117 20.67 -0.07 -7.52
C PRO A 117 20.21 -0.38 -6.09
N GLY A 118 18.91 -0.46 -5.87
CA GLY A 118 18.32 -0.81 -4.57
C GLY A 118 17.93 0.37 -3.68
N ILE A 119 18.17 1.62 -4.10
CA ILE A 119 17.68 2.79 -3.37
C ILE A 119 16.38 3.30 -4.00
N SER A 120 15.30 3.31 -3.22
CA SER A 120 14.02 3.91 -3.66
C SER A 120 14.06 5.43 -3.54
N LYS A 121 13.27 6.12 -4.38
CA LYS A 121 13.13 7.59 -4.31
C LYS A 121 12.64 8.06 -2.93
N ALA A 122 11.77 7.29 -2.28
CA ALA A 122 11.34 7.55 -0.91
C ALA A 122 12.51 7.53 0.09
N MET A 123 13.44 6.57 -0.06
CA MET A 123 14.62 6.45 0.79
C MET A 123 15.62 7.61 0.59
N LEU A 124 15.71 8.15 -0.63
CA LEU A 124 16.54 9.33 -0.94
C LEU A 124 15.99 10.62 -0.32
N VAL A 125 14.67 10.79 -0.31
CA VAL A 125 14.03 11.93 0.35
C VAL A 125 14.30 11.88 1.85
N THR A 126 14.10 10.72 2.50
CA THR A 126 14.40 10.54 3.93
C THR A 126 15.87 10.79 4.27
N LEU A 127 16.80 10.46 3.37
CA LEU A 127 18.23 10.70 3.56
C LEU A 127 18.59 12.19 3.44
N GLY A 128 17.86 12.95 2.63
CA GLY A 128 18.06 14.40 2.47
C GLY A 128 17.44 15.25 3.59
N GLU A 129 16.51 14.69 4.38
CA GLU A 129 15.92 15.35 5.55
C GLU A 129 16.79 15.24 6.82
N GLN A 130 17.86 14.43 6.81
CA GLN A 130 18.83 14.31 7.90
C GLN A 130 20.03 15.25 7.70
#